data_AF-A0A497SEE9-F1
#
_entry.id   AF-A0A497SEE9-F1
#
_cell.length_a   1.000
_cell.length_b   1.000
_cell.length_c   1.000
_cell.angle_alpha   90.00
_cell.angle_beta   90.00
_cell.angle_gamma   90.00
#
_symmetry.space_group_name_H-M   'P 1'
#
loop_
_entity.id
_entity.type
_entity.pdbx_description
1 polymer ?
#
loop_
_entity_poly.entity_id
_entity_poly.type
_entity_poly.pdbx_seq_one_letter_code
_entity_poly.pdbx_strand_id
1 'polypeptide(L)' 'MSRIVRAKYEKGMLKLLEPLDLKEGEEVIVRLETYEDRLRRLRKYRGILGKASKDEIEELLLEAEFEKL' A
#
# COMPACT_ATOMS: atom_id res chain seq x y z
N MET A 1 7.61 -7.40 -7.39
CA MET A 1 6.27 -6.81 -7.43
C MET A 1 5.97 -6.23 -6.07
N SER A 2 5.68 -4.93 -6.00
CA SER A 2 5.16 -4.29 -4.80
C SER A 2 3.69 -4.71 -4.64
N ARG A 3 3.25 -5.00 -3.41
CA ARG A 3 1.84 -5.32 -3.13
C ARG A 3 1.37 -4.60 -1.88
N ILE A 4 0.12 -4.14 -1.86
CA ILE A 4 -0.51 -3.65 -0.64
C ILE A 4 -0.99 -4.86 0.16
N VAL A 5 -0.51 -4.97 1.40
CA VAL A 5 -1.04 -5.93 2.36
C VAL A 5 -1.75 -5.19 3.48
N ARG A 6 -2.90 -5.72 3.90
CA ARG A 6 -3.65 -5.16 5.03
C ARG A 6 -3.19 -5.82 6.31
N ALA A 7 -3.04 -5.01 7.35
CA ALA A 7 -2.68 -5.47 8.68
C ALA A 7 -3.60 -4.87 9.74
N LYS A 8 -3.79 -5.58 10.84
CA LYS A 8 -4.37 -5.05 12.08
C LYS A 8 -3.27 -4.86 13.09
N TYR A 9 -3.31 -3.72 13.77
CA TYR A 9 -2.44 -3.48 14.91
C TYR A 9 -3.10 -4.02 16.18
N GLU A 10 -2.48 -5.05 16.78
CA GLU A 10 -2.97 -5.69 18.00
C GLU A 10 -1.80 -5.88 18.97
N LYS A 11 -1.96 -5.35 20.19
CA LYS A 11 -0.99 -5.52 21.30
C LYS A 11 0.46 -5.17 20.95
N GLY A 12 0.68 -4.12 20.14
CA GLY A 12 2.03 -3.71 19.75
C GLY A 12 2.55 -4.33 18.45
N MET A 13 1.77 -5.22 17.81
CA MET A 13 2.21 -5.97 16.64
C MET A 13 1.27 -5.77 15.45
N LEU A 14 1.85 -5.62 14.25
CA LEU A 14 1.12 -5.65 13.00
C LEU A 14 0.86 -7.11 12.59
N LYS A 15 -0.40 -7.52 12.61
CA LYS A 15 -0.84 -8.82 12.14
C LYS A 15 -1.43 -8.69 10.75
N LEU A 16 -0.82 -9.35 9.78
CA LEU A 16 -1.33 -9.37 8.41
C LEU A 16 -2.68 -10.10 8.35
N LEU A 17 -3.57 -9.61 7.50
CA LEU A 17 -4.87 -10.23 7.24
C LEU A 17 -4.78 -11.34 6.20
N GLU A 18 -3.69 -11.36 5.42
CA GLU A 18 -3.43 -12.29 4.32
C GLU A 18 -1.99 -12.82 4.45
N PRO A 19 -1.72 -14.06 4.03
CA PRO A 19 -0.36 -14.61 4.08
C PRO A 19 0.63 -13.81 3.26
N LEU A 20 1.86 -13.71 3.77
CA LEU A 20 2.98 -13.08 3.10
C LEU A 20 3.99 -14.16 2.71
N ASP A 21 4.58 -14.00 1.53
CA ASP A 21 5.58 -14.90 0.98
C ASP A 21 6.89 -14.12 0.95
N LEU A 22 7.45 -13.93 2.13
CA LEU A 22 8.79 -13.38 2.33
C LEU A 22 9.70 -14.49 2.80
N LYS A 23 10.98 -14.38 2.45
CA LYS A 23 12.00 -15.25 3.01
C LYS A 23 12.27 -14.85 4.46
N GLU A 24 12.64 -15.83 5.26
CA GLU A 24 13.05 -15.58 6.64
C GLU A 24 14.27 -14.63 6.66
N GLY A 25 14.19 -13.58 7.47
CA GLY A 25 15.21 -12.52 7.55
C GLY A 25 15.16 -11.47 6.45
N GLU A 26 14.16 -11.51 5.56
CA GLU A 26 13.99 -10.50 4.51
C GLU A 26 13.50 -9.17 5.10
N GLU A 27 14.30 -8.12 4.93
CA GLU A 27 13.95 -6.76 5.34
C GLU A 27 13.03 -6.11 4.31
N VAL A 28 11.95 -5.49 4.77
CA VAL A 28 10.98 -4.82 3.91
C VAL A 28 10.63 -3.43 4.45
N ILE A 29 10.32 -2.51 3.55
CA ILE A 29 9.83 -1.18 3.91
C ILE A 29 8.34 -1.26 4.17
N VAL A 30 7.93 -0.96 5.40
CA VAL A 30 6.51 -0.91 5.79
C VAL A 30 6.05 0.55 5.86
N ARG A 31 5.05 0.89 5.04
CA ARG A 31 4.35 2.17 5.16
C ARG A 31 3.08 2.00 5.98
N LEU A 32 2.98 2.77 7.06
CA LEU A 32 1.77 2.88 7.86
C LEU A 32 0.87 3.97 7.29
N GLU A 33 -0.35 3.60 6.91
CA GLU A 33 -1.38 4.54 6.46
C GLU A 33 -2.74 4.12 7.00
N THR A 34 -3.53 5.10 7.46
CA THR A 34 -4.93 4.84 7.79
C THR A 34 -5.77 4.78 6.51
N TYR A 35 -6.98 4.23 6.62
CA TYR A 35 -7.93 4.26 5.51
C TYR A 35 -8.21 5.69 5.01
N GLU A 36 -8.21 6.66 5.92
CA GLU A 36 -8.44 8.07 5.59
C GLU A 36 -7.24 8.69 4.85
N ASP A 37 -6.01 8.39 5.29
CA ASP A 37 -4.79 8.81 4.59
C ASP A 37 -4.77 8.28 3.16
N ARG A 38 -5.14 7.01 3.01
CA ARG A 38 -5.25 6.33 1.72
C ARG A 38 -6.25 7.02 0.81
N LEU A 39 -7.47 7.27 1.30
CA LEU A 39 -8.50 7.99 0.54
C LEU A 39 -8.05 9.41 0.17
N ARG A 40 -7.37 10.11 1.08
CA ARG A 40 -6.86 11.46 0.83
C ARG A 40 -5.80 11.46 -0.27
N ARG A 41 -4.90 10.47 -0.31
CA ARG A 41 -3.93 10.32 -1.39
C ARG A 41 -4.63 10.12 -2.73
N LEU A 42 -5.58 9.19 -2.81
CA LEU A 42 -6.27 8.84 -4.06
C LEU A 42 -7.15 9.96 -4.60
N ARG A 43 -7.77 10.76 -3.72
CA ARG A 43 -8.56 11.93 -4.13
C ARG A 43 -7.74 12.92 -4.96
N LYS A 44 -6.44 13.04 -4.73
CA LYS A 44 -5.55 13.92 -5.54
C LYS A 44 -5.46 13.48 -7.00
N TYR A 45 -5.65 12.19 -7.26
CA TYR A 45 -5.43 11.59 -8.57
C TYR A 45 -6.72 11.20 -9.29
N ARG A 46 -7.85 11.08 -8.57
CA ARG A 46 -9.16 10.69 -9.14
C ARG A 46 -9.63 11.62 -10.29
N GLY A 47 -9.26 12.89 -10.28
CA GLY A 47 -9.56 13.83 -11.38
C GLY A 47 -8.56 13.79 -12.54
N ILE A 48 -7.36 13.27 -12.32
CA ILE A 48 -6.26 13.25 -13.30
C ILE A 48 -6.24 11.91 -14.06
N LEU A 49 -6.52 10.80 -13.38
CA LEU A 49 -6.45 9.43 -13.93
C LEU A 49 -7.74 8.97 -14.63
N GLY A 50 -8.77 9.82 -14.71
CA GLY A 50 -9.96 9.58 -15.53
C GLY A 50 -10.73 8.30 -15.16
N LYS A 51 -10.64 7.26 -16.02
CA LYS A 51 -11.39 5.99 -15.95
C LYS A 51 -10.74 4.91 -15.07
N ALA A 52 -9.52 5.12 -14.57
CA ALA A 52 -8.83 4.12 -13.77
C ALA A 52 -9.61 3.81 -12.48
N SER A 53 -9.72 2.52 -12.17
CA SER A 53 -10.28 2.05 -10.90
C SER A 53 -9.39 2.46 -9.73
N LYS A 54 -9.94 2.40 -8.52
CA LYS A 54 -9.21 2.75 -7.30
C LYS A 54 -7.94 1.89 -7.13
N ASP A 55 -8.04 0.61 -7.47
CA ASP A 55 -6.97 -0.37 -7.29
C ASP A 55 -5.84 -0.15 -8.31
N GLU A 56 -6.18 0.16 -9.58
CA GLU A 56 -5.18 0.52 -10.60
C GLU A 56 -4.42 1.81 -10.23
N ILE A 57 -5.11 2.82 -9.70
CA ILE A 57 -4.45 4.05 -9.23
C ILE A 57 -3.48 3.75 -8.09
N GLU A 58 -3.83 2.81 -7.21
CA GLU A 58 -2.98 2.44 -6.08
C GLU A 58 -1.73 1.69 -6.51
N GLU A 59 -1.87 0.75 -7.44
CA GLU A 59 -0.74 0.02 -8.01
C GLU A 59 0.27 0.97 -8.66
N LEU A 60 -0.21 1.89 -9.51
CA LEU A 60 0.63 2.91 -10.15
C LEU A 60 1.32 3.83 -9.15
N LEU A 61 0.65 4.21 -8.06
CA LEU A 61 1.24 5.05 -7.02
C LEU A 61 2.33 4.30 -6.24
N LEU A 62 2.13 3.02 -5.95
CA LEU A 62 3.16 2.20 -5.30
C LEU A 62 4.39 2.08 -6.18
N GLU A 63 4.22 1.74 -7.46
CA GLU A 63 5.32 1.61 -8.40
C GLU A 63 6.15 2.90 -8.46
N ALA A 64 5.49 4.05 -8.62
CA ALA A 64 6.16 5.35 -8.68
C ALA A 64 6.90 5.75 -7.39
N GLU A 65 6.47 5.26 -6.23
CA GLU A 65 7.13 5.50 -4.95
C GLU A 65 8.37 4.61 -4.75
N PHE A 66 8.33 3.38 -5.27
CA PHE A 66 9.45 2.42 -5.20
C PHE A 66 10.50 2.64 -6.30
N GLU A 67 10.13 3.14 -7.49
CA GLU A 67 11.09 3.50 -8.54
C GLU A 67 12.05 4.64 -8.13
N LYS A 68 11.68 5.42 -7.11
CA LYS A 68 12.46 6.57 -6.64
C LYS A 68 13.44 6.26 -5.50
N LEU A 69 13.54 4.99 -5.09
CA LEU A 69 14.46 4.49 -4.06
C LEU A 69 15.61 3.72 -4.71
#